data_AF-A0A2E3BA77-F1
#
_entry.id   AF-A0A2E3BA77-F1
#
_cell.length_a   1.000
_cell.length_b   1.000
_cell.length_c   1.000
_cell.angle_alpha   90.00
_cell.angle_beta   90.00
_cell.angle_gamma   90.00
#
_symmetry.space_group_name_H-M   'P 1'
#
loop_
_entity.id
_entity.type
_entity.pdbx_description
1 polymer ?
#
loop_
_entity_poly.entity_id
_entity_poly.type
_entity_poly.pdbx_seq_one_letter_code
_entity_poly.pdbx_strand_id
1 'polypeptide(L)' 'MEAKDLLKNTDMAIADIGAAVGYGDTSYFGRIFHRYSGQSPKSYRNKVRHKLFVG' A
#
# COMPACT_ATOMS: atom_id res chain seq x y z
N MET A 1 -4.91 -3.25 -8.70
CA MET A 1 -3.54 -2.75 -8.47
C MET A 1 -2.83 -3.72 -7.55
N GLU A 2 -1.76 -4.32 -8.04
CA GLU A 2 -0.91 -5.27 -7.31
C GLU A 2 -0.46 -4.75 -5.94
N ALA A 3 -0.15 -3.45 -5.86
CA ALA A 3 0.21 -2.78 -4.62
C ALA A 3 -0.84 -2.91 -3.51
N LYS A 4 -2.15 -2.89 -3.83
CA LYS A 4 -3.21 -3.06 -2.82
C LYS A 4 -3.23 -4.47 -2.24
N ASP A 5 -2.94 -5.46 -3.08
CA ASP A 5 -2.92 -6.86 -2.68
C ASP A 5 -1.72 -7.15 -1.77
N LEU A 6 -0.53 -6.68 -2.17
CA LEU A 6 0.68 -6.72 -1.35
C LEU A 6 0.48 -6.00 0.00
N LEU A 7 -0.13 -4.81 0.00
CA LEU A 7 -0.42 -4.07 1.24
C LEU A 7 -1.38 -4.81 2.18
N LYS A 8 -2.25 -5.67 1.64
CA LYS A 8 -3.24 -6.43 2.42
C LYS A 8 -2.64 -7.73 2.94
N ASN A 9 -1.99 -8.48 2.06
CA ASN A 9 -1.62 -9.87 2.27
C ASN A 9 -0.17 -10.06 2.74
N THR A 10 0.66 -9.01 2.72
CA THR A 10 2.07 -9.09 3.15
C THR A 10 2.44 -8.01 4.17
N ASP A 11 3.55 -8.25 4.87
CA ASP A 11 4.17 -7.31 5.81
C ASP A 11 5.38 -6.58 5.21
N MET A 12 5.56 -6.63 3.88
CA MET A 12 6.64 -5.95 3.17
C MET A 12 6.69 -4.45 3.51
N ALA A 13 7.87 -3.83 3.47
CA ALA A 13 7.92 -2.38 3.66
C ALA A 13 7.20 -1.67 2.50
N ILE A 14 6.63 -0.50 2.76
CA ILE A 14 5.97 0.31 1.72
C ILE A 14 6.95 0.64 0.58
N ALA A 15 8.24 0.81 0.92
CA ALA A 15 9.31 1.01 -0.04
C ALA A 15 9.52 -0.20 -0.96
N ASP A 16 9.58 -1.41 -0.39
CA ASP A 16 9.72 -2.65 -1.16
C ASP A 16 8.51 -2.91 -2.06
N ILE A 17 7.30 -2.61 -1.59
CA ILE A 17 6.08 -2.71 -2.41
C ILE A 17 6.15 -1.72 -3.58
N GLY A 18 6.60 -0.48 -3.32
CA GLY A 18 6.83 0.51 -4.37
C GLY A 18 7.79 -0.02 -5.43
N ALA A 19 8.94 -0.55 -4.99
CA ALA A 19 9.94 -1.12 -5.89
C ALA A 19 9.38 -2.33 -6.68
N ALA A 20 8.67 -3.24 -6.01
CA ALA A 20 8.08 -4.44 -6.62
C ALA A 20 7.04 -4.12 -7.70
N VAL A 21 6.31 -3.00 -7.56
CA VAL A 21 5.30 -2.57 -8.55
C VAL A 21 5.85 -1.53 -9.55
N GLY A 22 7.17 -1.38 -9.64
CA GLY A 22 7.85 -0.57 -10.65
C GLY A 22 8.12 0.90 -10.29
N TYR A 23 7.97 1.27 -9.01
CA TYR A 23 8.27 2.62 -8.52
C TYR A 23 9.55 2.62 -7.66
N GLY A 24 10.64 3.13 -8.23
CA GLY A 24 11.92 3.23 -7.52
C GLY A 24 11.94 4.25 -6.38
N ASP A 25 11.03 5.23 -6.38
CA ASP A 25 10.91 6.20 -5.30
C ASP A 25 9.64 5.97 -4.47
N THR A 26 9.85 5.77 -3.17
CA THR A 26 8.76 5.49 -2.21
C THR A 26 7.84 6.70 -2.04
N SER A 27 8.37 7.92 -2.11
CA SER A 27 7.58 9.14 -1.95
C SER A 27 6.65 9.36 -3.15
N TYR A 28 7.16 9.13 -4.35
CA TYR A 28 6.43 9.16 -5.60
C TYR A 28 5.35 8.08 -5.62
N PHE A 29 5.69 6.83 -5.28
CA PHE A 29 4.73 5.75 -5.10
C PHE A 29 3.62 6.16 -4.13
N GLY A 30 3.96 6.72 -2.97
CA GLY A 30 3.00 7.17 -1.98
C GLY A 30 2.00 8.20 -2.53
N ARG A 31 2.48 9.18 -3.30
CA ARG A 31 1.64 10.21 -3.95
C ARG A 31 0.72 9.60 -5.01
N ILE A 32 1.28 8.75 -5.88
CA ILE A 32 0.53 8.08 -6.95
C ILE A 32 -0.53 7.16 -6.36
N PHE A 33 -0.14 6.31 -5.40
CA PHE A 33 -1.07 5.44 -4.70
C PHE A 33 -2.17 6.22 -4.01
N HIS A 34 -1.85 7.34 -3.35
CA HIS A 34 -2.87 8.20 -2.74
C HIS A 34 -3.82 8.79 -3.78
N ARG A 35 -3.31 9.27 -4.92
CA ARG A 35 -4.15 9.79 -6.01
C ARG A 35 -5.11 8.72 -6.55
N TYR A 36 -4.67 7.47 -6.69
CA TYR A 36 -5.51 6.38 -7.20
C TYR A 36 -6.40 5.72 -6.14
N SER A 37 -5.98 5.67 -4.88
CA SER A 37 -6.68 4.96 -3.80
C SER A 37 -7.42 5.88 -2.83
N GLY A 38 -7.25 7.19 -2.92
CA GLY A 38 -7.81 8.19 -2.00
C GLY A 38 -7.17 8.23 -0.61
N GLN A 39 -6.14 7.42 -0.35
CA GLN A 39 -5.47 7.32 0.94
C GLN A 39 -4.03 6.83 0.79
N SER A 40 -3.15 7.15 1.74
CA SER A 40 -1.75 6.72 1.68
C SER A 40 -1.62 5.19 1.81
N PRO A 41 -0.55 4.58 1.24
CA PRO A 41 -0.31 3.13 1.34
C PRO A 41 -0.36 2.61 2.80
N LYS A 42 0.26 3.35 3.73
CA LYS A 42 0.26 3.03 5.17
C LYS A 42 -1.15 3.05 5.77
N SER A 43 -1.93 4.09 5.46
CA SER A 43 -3.31 4.20 5.95
C SER A 43 -4.20 3.10 5.35
N TYR A 44 -3.99 2.76 4.07
CA TYR A 44 -4.66 1.63 3.41
C TYR A 44 -4.37 0.31 4.10
N ARG A 45 -3.09 -0.02 4.33
CA ARG A 45 -2.67 -1.22 5.06
C ARG A 45 -3.36 -1.34 6.42
N ASN A 46 -3.31 -0.28 7.22
CA ASN A 46 -3.91 -0.27 8.55
C ASN A 46 -5.43 -0.50 8.47
N LYS A 47 -6.12 0.18 7.54
CA LYS A 47 -7.57 0.06 7.37
C LYS A 47 -8.01 -1.33 6.92
N VAL A 48 -7.33 -1.91 5.93
CA VAL A 48 -7.72 -3.24 5.40
C VAL A 48 -7.38 -4.36 6.37
N ARG A 49 -6.26 -4.26 7.09
CA ARG A 49 -5.88 -5.25 8.10
C ARG A 49 -6.76 -5.14 9.34
N HIS A 50 -7.08 -3.94 9.81
CA HIS A 50 -8.00 -3.77 10.93
C HIS A 50 -9.40 -4.33 10.62
N LYS A 51 -9.90 -4.15 9.40
CA LYS A 51 -11.18 -4.76 8.96
C LYS A 51 -11.17 -6.29 8.93
N LEU A 52 -10.01 -6.94 8.78
CA LEU A 52 -9.90 -8.40 8.80
C LEU A 52 -10.01 -8.99 10.22
N PHE A 53 -9.79 -8.17 11.26
CA PHE A 53 -9.87 -8.60 12.66
C PHE A 53 -11.14 -8.12 13.39
N VAL A 54 -11.95 -7.26 12.76
CA VAL A 54 -13.19 -6.69 13.34
C VAL A 54 -14.42 -7.21 12.56
N GLY A 55 -14.38 -8.47 12.11
CA GLY A 55 -15.47 -9.14 11.40
C GLY A 55 -15.75 -10.50 12.00
#